data_AF-A0A820P1X0-F1
#
_entry.id   AF-A0A820P1X0-F1
#
_cell.length_a   1.000
_cell.length_b   1.000
_cell.length_c   1.000
_cell.angle_alpha   90.00
_cell.angle_beta   90.00
_cell.angle_gamma   90.00
#
_symmetry.space_group_name_H-M   'P 1'
#
loop_
_entity.id
_entity.type
_entity.pdbx_description
1 polymer ?
#
loop_
_entity_poly.entity_id
_entity_poly.type
_entity_poly.pdbx_seq_one_letter_code
_entity_poly.pdbx_strand_id
1 'polypeptide(L)'
;RADRTKARTERLTSHVDTVLQPNPNERLESFILTKLDQKALNKPNIYEQLGYCMCEAGNDFGPSTQYGSALIKCGQCHQKLGLAHKEFIQSAAIGFMQPLKSFLDGEMKSLTV
;
A
#
# COMPACT_ATOMS: atom_id res chain seq x y z
N ARG A 1 -12.12 27.59 14.63
CA ARG A 1 -11.88 26.22 15.18
C ARG A 1 -12.02 25.16 14.10
N ALA A 2 -13.09 25.23 13.28
CA ALA A 2 -13.28 24.41 12.09
C ALA A 2 -12.07 24.45 11.12
N ASP A 3 -11.51 25.62 10.84
CA ASP A 3 -10.36 25.75 9.92
C ASP A 3 -9.11 25.00 10.39
N ARG A 4 -8.85 25.00 11.71
CA ARG A 4 -7.74 24.24 12.30
C ARG A 4 -7.96 22.74 12.16
N THR A 5 -9.20 22.27 12.30
CA THR A 5 -9.55 20.85 12.11
C THR A 5 -9.38 20.47 10.65
N LYS A 6 -9.91 21.29 9.72
CA LYS A 6 -9.76 21.09 8.27
C LYS A 6 -8.29 20.98 7.85
N ALA A 7 -7.48 21.98 8.22
CA ALA A 7 -6.06 21.99 7.86
C ALA A 7 -5.27 20.82 8.47
N ARG A 8 -5.67 20.33 9.65
CA ARG A 8 -5.07 19.13 10.26
C ARG A 8 -5.45 17.88 9.46
N THR A 9 -6.73 17.72 9.12
CA THR A 9 -7.22 16.58 8.35
C THR A 9 -6.58 16.54 6.96
N GLU A 10 -6.54 17.66 6.24
CA GLU A 10 -5.88 17.76 4.91
C GLU A 10 -4.41 17.35 4.97
N ARG A 11 -3.67 17.83 5.99
CA ARG A 11 -2.27 17.42 6.19
C ARG A 11 -2.15 15.92 6.46
N LEU A 12 -2.98 15.35 7.33
CA LEU A 12 -2.96 13.93 7.63
C LEU A 12 -3.26 13.08 6.39
N THR A 13 -4.30 13.42 5.64
CA THR A 13 -4.67 12.73 4.39
C THR A 13 -3.53 12.80 3.37
N SER A 14 -2.86 13.95 3.25
CA SER A 14 -1.70 14.11 2.36
C SER A 14 -0.52 13.23 2.74
N HIS A 15 -0.18 13.10 4.03
CA HIS A 15 0.93 12.24 4.46
C HIS A 15 0.62 10.76 4.22
N VAL A 16 -0.61 10.34 4.50
CA VAL A 16 -1.01 8.95 4.27
C VAL A 16 -1.03 8.63 2.77
N ASP A 17 -1.51 9.54 1.90
CA ASP A 17 -1.45 9.34 0.44
C ASP A 17 0.00 9.15 -0.06
N THR A 18 1.00 9.82 0.55
CA THR A 18 2.42 9.61 0.18
C THR A 18 2.97 8.26 0.61
N VAL A 19 2.49 7.70 1.73
CA VAL A 19 2.89 6.38 2.19
C VAL A 19 2.25 5.28 1.35
N LEU A 20 0.97 5.45 1.02
CA LEU A 20 0.21 4.46 0.25
C LEU A 20 0.67 4.37 -1.19
N GLN A 21 1.01 5.50 -1.82
CA GLN A 21 1.53 5.52 -3.17
C GLN A 21 2.63 6.60 -3.30
N PRO A 22 3.89 6.27 -3.01
CA PRO A 22 4.98 7.24 -3.06
C PRO A 22 5.20 7.77 -4.49
N ASN A 23 4.95 6.93 -5.50
CA ASN A 23 5.01 7.33 -6.90
C ASN A 23 3.74 8.09 -7.32
N PRO A 24 3.83 9.38 -7.69
CA PRO A 24 2.68 10.17 -8.10
C PRO A 24 2.06 9.71 -9.43
N ASN A 25 2.84 9.13 -10.35
CA ASN A 25 2.34 8.63 -11.63
C ASN A 25 1.50 7.37 -11.44
N GLU A 26 1.99 6.42 -10.64
CA GLU A 26 1.23 5.23 -10.27
C GLU A 26 -0.02 5.60 -9.46
N ARG A 27 0.01 6.71 -8.71
CA ARG A 27 -1.15 7.18 -7.91
C ARG A 27 -2.35 7.51 -8.79
N LEU A 28 -2.09 8.20 -9.91
CA LEU A 28 -3.12 8.54 -10.89
C LEU A 28 -3.62 7.28 -11.61
N GLU A 29 -2.70 6.42 -12.06
CA GLU A 29 -3.08 5.14 -12.69
C GLU A 29 -3.90 4.27 -11.75
N SER A 30 -3.52 4.15 -10.48
CA SER A 30 -4.27 3.33 -9.51
C SER A 30 -5.63 3.93 -9.18
N PHE A 31 -5.75 5.26 -9.12
CA PHE A 31 -7.07 5.91 -8.97
C PHE A 31 -7.99 5.60 -10.15
N ILE A 32 -7.46 5.61 -11.38
CA ILE A 32 -8.19 5.31 -12.61
C ILE A 32 -8.52 3.81 -12.71
N LEU A 33 -7.55 2.94 -12.42
CA LEU A 33 -7.68 1.48 -12.51
C LEU A 33 -8.58 0.88 -11.43
N THR A 34 -8.57 1.44 -10.21
CA THR A 34 -9.46 0.99 -9.11
C THR A 34 -10.93 1.25 -9.45
N LYS A 35 -11.24 2.20 -10.34
CA LYS A 35 -12.58 2.43 -10.88
C LYS A 35 -12.94 1.51 -12.05
N LEU A 36 -11.97 0.84 -12.67
CA LEU A 36 -12.14 0.13 -13.94
C LEU A 36 -11.97 -1.40 -13.84
N ASP A 37 -11.18 -1.96 -12.91
CA ASP A 37 -10.99 -3.43 -12.89
C ASP A 37 -10.47 -3.99 -11.54
N GLN A 38 -11.03 -5.13 -11.11
CA GLN A 38 -10.59 -5.89 -9.93
C GLN A 38 -9.17 -6.48 -10.10
N LYS A 39 -8.70 -6.61 -11.33
CA LYS A 39 -7.40 -7.23 -11.67
C LYS A 39 -6.18 -6.46 -11.17
N ALA A 40 -6.29 -5.15 -10.93
CA ALA A 40 -5.17 -4.34 -10.44
C ALA A 40 -4.72 -4.74 -9.01
N LEU A 41 -5.65 -5.27 -8.19
CA LEU A 41 -5.39 -5.70 -6.81
C LEU A 41 -4.50 -6.95 -6.72
N ASN A 42 -4.43 -7.77 -7.78
CA ASN A 42 -3.69 -9.03 -7.77
C ASN A 42 -2.23 -8.90 -8.22
N LYS A 43 -1.76 -7.70 -8.60
CA LYS A 43 -0.36 -7.50 -8.98
C LYS A 43 0.55 -7.73 -7.75
N PRO A 44 1.61 -8.56 -7.86
CA PRO A 44 2.54 -8.77 -6.76
C PRO A 44 3.29 -7.46 -6.49
N ASN A 45 3.38 -7.07 -5.22
CA ASN A 45 4.15 -5.89 -4.81
C ASN A 45 5.65 -6.18 -4.81
N ILE A 46 6.47 -5.14 -4.64
CA ILE A 46 7.94 -5.24 -4.69
C ILE A 46 8.49 -6.25 -3.67
N TYR A 47 7.87 -6.36 -2.48
CA TYR A 47 8.29 -7.30 -1.44
C TYR A 47 7.97 -8.74 -1.84
N GLU A 48 6.79 -8.99 -2.41
CA GLU A 48 6.43 -10.31 -2.93
C GLU A 48 7.34 -10.71 -4.09
N GLN A 49 7.59 -9.82 -5.05
CA GLN A 49 8.47 -10.07 -6.19
C GLN A 49 9.89 -10.46 -5.75
N LEU A 50 10.46 -9.68 -4.83
CA LEU A 50 11.77 -10.01 -4.25
C LEU A 50 11.72 -11.34 -3.50
N GLY A 51 10.66 -11.58 -2.72
CA GLY A 51 10.48 -12.83 -1.98
C GLY A 51 10.41 -14.06 -2.89
N TYR A 52 9.71 -13.98 -4.02
CA TYR A 52 9.68 -15.05 -5.04
C TYR A 52 11.07 -15.30 -5.61
N CYS A 53 11.76 -14.25 -6.06
CA CYS A 53 13.11 -14.36 -6.63
C CYS A 53 14.10 -15.00 -5.64
N MET A 54 14.06 -14.62 -4.36
CA MET A 54 14.93 -15.20 -3.33
C MET A 54 14.62 -16.68 -3.08
N CYS A 55 13.33 -17.06 -3.08
CA CYS A 55 12.93 -18.45 -2.94
C CYS A 55 13.36 -19.29 -4.15
N GLU A 56 13.17 -18.80 -5.38
CA GLU A 56 13.62 -19.49 -6.60
C GLU A 56 15.14 -19.67 -6.59
N ALA A 57 15.90 -18.59 -6.38
CA ALA A 57 17.35 -18.65 -6.28
C ALA A 57 17.81 -19.61 -5.16
N GLY A 58 17.15 -19.59 -4.01
CA GLY A 58 17.48 -20.49 -2.91
C GLY A 58 17.21 -21.97 -3.20
N ASN A 59 16.25 -22.29 -4.07
CA ASN A 59 16.04 -23.65 -4.56
C ASN A 59 17.13 -24.04 -5.57
N ASP A 60 17.52 -23.14 -6.47
CA ASP A 60 18.57 -23.38 -7.47
C ASP A 60 19.95 -23.60 -6.82
N PHE A 61 20.28 -22.84 -5.76
CA PHE A 61 21.50 -23.05 -4.97
C PHE A 61 21.48 -24.35 -4.15
N GLY A 62 20.35 -25.03 -4.07
CA GLY A 62 20.15 -26.23 -3.28
C GLY A 62 19.60 -25.91 -1.89
N PRO A 63 18.37 -26.38 -1.56
CA PRO A 63 17.70 -26.04 -0.30
C PRO A 63 18.37 -26.65 0.94
N SER A 64 19.22 -27.67 0.76
CA SER A 64 20.02 -28.29 1.82
C SER A 64 21.31 -27.53 2.13
N THR A 65 21.69 -26.56 1.28
CA THR A 65 22.86 -25.71 1.54
C THR A 65 22.53 -24.62 2.55
N GLN A 66 23.55 -24.15 3.28
CA GLN A 66 23.37 -23.04 4.22
C GLN A 66 22.91 -21.76 3.50
N TYR A 67 23.40 -21.53 2.27
CA TYR A 67 23.05 -20.35 1.49
C TYR A 67 21.62 -20.44 0.92
N GLY A 68 21.27 -21.56 0.28
CA GLY A 68 19.93 -21.77 -0.29
C GLY A 68 18.84 -21.75 0.78
N SER A 69 19.05 -22.43 1.92
CA SER A 69 18.10 -22.41 3.03
C SER A 69 17.94 -21.02 3.67
N ALA A 70 19.00 -20.21 3.74
CA ALA A 70 18.93 -18.83 4.24
C ALA A 70 18.13 -17.93 3.28
N LEU A 71 18.35 -18.06 1.97
CA LEU A 71 17.60 -17.33 0.95
C LEU A 71 16.12 -17.67 0.96
N ILE A 72 15.77 -18.95 1.04
CA ILE A 72 14.37 -19.39 1.13
C ILE A 72 13.69 -18.81 2.38
N LYS A 73 14.35 -18.87 3.55
CA LYS A 73 13.80 -18.28 4.79
C LYS A 73 13.56 -16.79 4.64
N CYS A 74 14.53 -16.05 4.09
CA CYS A 74 14.40 -14.61 3.89
C CYS A 74 13.33 -14.27 2.85
N GLY A 75 13.22 -15.05 1.77
CA GLY A 75 12.19 -14.91 0.74
C GLY A 75 10.78 -15.12 1.29
N GLN A 76 10.58 -16.13 2.13
CA GLN A 76 9.30 -16.35 2.82
C GLN A 76 8.92 -15.19 3.76
N CYS A 77 9.89 -14.59 4.44
CA CYS A 77 9.66 -13.37 5.24
C CYS A 77 9.22 -12.19 4.35
N HIS A 78 9.85 -12.01 3.19
CA HIS A 78 9.48 -10.97 2.23
C HIS A 78 8.06 -11.17 1.67
N GLN A 79 7.65 -12.40 1.38
CA GLN A 79 6.29 -12.70 0.96
C GLN A 79 5.26 -12.32 2.05
N LYS A 80 5.53 -12.66 3.31
CA LYS A 80 4.67 -12.26 4.44
C LYS A 80 4.60 -10.74 4.61
N LEU A 81 5.73 -10.05 4.48
CA LEU A 81 5.79 -8.59 4.51
C LEU A 81 4.95 -7.98 3.38
N GLY A 82 5.03 -8.56 2.19
CA GLY A 82 4.24 -8.14 1.05
C GLY A 82 2.73 -8.30 1.28
N LEU A 83 2.29 -9.41 1.87
CA LEU A 83 0.88 -9.60 2.24
C LEU A 83 0.42 -8.55 3.26
N ALA A 84 1.17 -8.38 4.35
CA ALA A 84 0.88 -7.39 5.38
C ALA A 84 0.83 -5.96 4.82
N HIS A 85 1.69 -5.66 3.84
CA HIS A 85 1.69 -4.37 3.15
C HIS A 85 0.42 -4.14 2.31
N LYS A 86 -0.07 -5.17 1.60
CA LYS A 86 -1.35 -5.10 0.87
C LYS A 86 -2.53 -4.86 1.81
N GLU A 87 -2.57 -5.60 2.93
CA GLU A 87 -3.60 -5.44 3.96
C GLU A 87 -3.57 -4.03 4.56
N PHE A 88 -2.37 -3.51 4.86
CA PHE A 88 -2.19 -2.14 5.33
C PHE A 88 -2.74 -1.12 4.32
N ILE A 89 -2.40 -1.26 3.03
CA ILE A 89 -2.88 -0.34 2.00
C ILE A 89 -4.41 -0.35 1.92
N GLN A 90 -5.01 -1.54 1.86
CA GLN A 90 -6.46 -1.68 1.78
C GLN A 90 -7.15 -1.11 3.02
N SER A 91 -6.65 -1.44 4.21
CA SER A 91 -7.20 -0.96 5.48
C SER A 91 -7.09 0.56 5.62
N ALA A 92 -5.95 1.14 5.26
CA ALA A 92 -5.77 2.59 5.26
C ALA A 92 -6.66 3.29 4.23
N ALA A 93 -6.82 2.71 3.03
CA ALA A 93 -7.69 3.28 2.00
C ALA A 93 -9.16 3.34 2.45
N ILE A 94 -9.69 2.24 2.98
CA ILE A 94 -11.11 2.12 3.36
C ILE A 94 -11.37 2.75 4.73
N GLY A 95 -10.57 2.41 5.74
CA GLY A 95 -10.81 2.78 7.14
C GLY A 95 -10.34 4.17 7.52
N PHE A 96 -9.46 4.79 6.74
CA PHE A 96 -8.89 6.11 7.06
C PHE A 96 -9.12 7.12 5.94
N MET A 97 -8.69 6.81 4.72
CA MET A 97 -8.68 7.79 3.63
C MET A 97 -10.08 8.13 3.11
N GLN A 98 -10.92 7.13 2.89
CA GLN A 98 -12.29 7.33 2.40
C GLN A 98 -13.15 8.20 3.35
N PRO A 99 -13.28 7.92 4.66
CA PRO A 99 -14.10 8.73 5.55
C PRO A 99 -13.56 10.17 5.72
N LEU A 100 -12.24 10.36 5.77
CA LEU A 100 -11.66 11.70 5.91
C LEU A 100 -11.85 12.55 4.64
N LYS A 101 -11.74 11.94 3.45
CA LYS A 101 -12.06 12.63 2.19
C LYS A 101 -13.54 13.03 2.15
N SER A 102 -14.46 12.13 2.52
CA SER A 102 -15.90 12.44 2.63
C SER A 102 -16.20 13.55 3.64
N PHE A 103 -15.53 13.56 4.80
CA PHE A 103 -15.67 14.62 5.80
C PHE A 103 -15.19 15.98 5.27
N LEU A 104 -14.07 16.01 4.55
CA LEU A 104 -13.56 17.23 3.93
C LEU A 104 -14.49 17.76 2.82
N ASP A 105 -15.01 16.86 1.98
CA ASP A 105 -15.87 17.21 0.85
C ASP A 105 -17.33 17.51 1.23
N GLY A 106 -17.80 16.99 2.36
CA GLY A 106 -19.15 17.23 2.88
C GLY A 106 -19.18 18.32 3.95
N GLU A 107 -18.94 17.90 5.19
CA GLU A 107 -19.15 18.71 6.39
C GLU A 107 -18.25 19.95 6.44
N MET A 108 -16.98 19.82 6.05
CA MET A 108 -16.09 20.99 6.07
C MET A 108 -16.42 21.99 4.96
N LYS A 109 -16.82 21.53 3.76
CA LYS A 109 -17.23 22.44 2.68
C LYS A 109 -18.49 23.21 3.06
N SER A 110 -19.50 22.59 3.68
CA SER A 110 -20.73 23.27 4.08
C SER A 110 -20.54 24.27 5.23
N LEU A 111 -19.55 24.06 6.10
CA LEU A 111 -19.23 24.94 7.22
C LEU A 111 -18.30 26.12 6.86
N THR A 112 -17.64 26.09 5.70
CA THR A 112 -16.76 27.18 5.24
C THR A 112 -17.45 28.14 4.24
N VAL A 113 -18.76 27.94 3.96
CA VAL A 113 -19.59 28.86 3.16
C VAL A 113 -20.19 29.94 4.05
#